data_AF-A0A932PAK2-F1
#
_entry.id   AF-A0A932PAK2-F1
#
_cell.length_a   1.000
_cell.length_b   1.000
_cell.length_c   1.000
_cell.angle_alpha   90.00
_cell.angle_beta   90.00
_cell.angle_gamma   90.00
#
_symmetry.space_group_name_H-M   'P 1'
#
loop_
_entity.id
_entity.type
_entity.pdbx_description
1 polymer ?
#
loop_
_entity_poly.entity_id
_entity_poly.type
_entity_poly.pdbx_seq_one_letter_code
_entity_poly.pdbx_strand_id
1 'polypeptide(L)' 'MSYPFPSDVQQLVAEQMAAGGYRSEDDVLRDALRALSEEQEDLHAVRNAIAEWRAGDEGVPLAKAFDAVRTNQKSSRDA' A
#
# COMPACT_ATOMS: atom_id res chain seq x y z
N MET A 1 -18.53 15.51 15.91
CA MET A 1 -18.31 16.86 15.37
C MET A 1 -18.68 16.80 13.90
N SER A 2 -19.55 17.69 13.41
CA SER A 2 -19.85 17.77 11.97
C SER A 2 -18.79 18.68 11.35
N TYR A 3 -17.90 18.10 10.55
CA TYR A 3 -17.01 18.87 9.68
C TYR A 3 -17.65 18.88 8.29
N PRO A 4 -18.17 20.03 7.82
CA PRO A 4 -18.70 20.10 6.47
C PRO A 4 -17.53 19.97 5.49
N PHE A 5 -17.63 19.02 4.57
CA PHE A 5 -16.66 18.89 3.52
C PHE A 5 -16.68 20.14 2.62
N PRO A 6 -15.51 20.58 2.14
CA PRO A 6 -15.42 21.44 0.97
C PRO A 6 -16.22 20.85 -0.21
N SER A 7 -16.76 21.70 -1.09
CA SER A 7 -17.70 21.27 -2.14
C SER A 7 -17.12 20.23 -3.10
N ASP A 8 -15.83 20.34 -3.39
CA ASP A 8 -15.07 19.38 -4.21
C ASP A 8 -14.96 18.02 -3.51
N VAL A 9 -14.61 18.02 -2.21
CA VAL A 9 -14.53 16.79 -1.42
C VAL A 9 -15.90 16.13 -1.25
N GLN A 10 -16.95 16.94 -1.04
CA GLN A 10 -18.32 16.42 -0.94
C GLN A 10 -18.76 15.74 -2.25
N GLN A 11 -18.37 16.27 -3.41
CA GLN A 11 -18.65 15.64 -4.69
C GLN A 11 -17.95 14.29 -4.82
N LEU A 12 -16.66 14.19 -4.45
CA LEU A 12 -15.93 12.92 -4.46
C LEU A 12 -16.54 11.87 -3.53
N VAL A 13 -16.97 12.29 -2.33
CA VAL A 13 -17.67 11.40 -1.39
C VAL A 13 -19.00 10.93 -1.99
N ALA A 14 -19.77 11.82 -2.60
CA ALA A 14 -21.03 11.47 -3.25
C ALA A 14 -20.85 10.49 -4.42
N GLU A 15 -19.80 10.66 -5.23
CA GLU A 15 -19.46 9.75 -6.33
C GLU A 15 -19.14 8.34 -5.80
N GLN A 16 -18.36 8.21 -4.73
CA GLN A 16 -18.05 6.91 -4.14
C GLN A 16 -19.23 6.25 -3.44
N MET A 17 -20.08 7.04 -2.81
CA MET A 17 -21.35 6.55 -2.27
C MET A 17 -22.28 6.06 -3.40
N ALA A 18 -22.34 6.76 -4.53
CA ALA A 18 -23.15 6.38 -5.68
C ALA A 18 -22.65 5.11 -6.40
N ALA A 19 -21.34 4.83 -6.34
CA ALA A 19 -20.75 3.58 -6.84
C ALA A 19 -21.20 2.33 -6.05
N GLY A 20 -21.90 2.51 -4.93
CA GLY A 20 -22.56 1.42 -4.18
C GLY A 20 -21.64 0.66 -3.23
N GLY A 21 -20.38 1.10 -3.06
CA GLY A 21 -19.39 0.44 -2.18
C GLY A 21 -19.47 0.86 -0.71
N TYR A 22 -20.16 1.95 -0.39
CA TYR A 22 -20.11 2.57 0.93
C TYR A 22 -21.51 2.87 1.48
N ARG A 23 -21.69 2.71 2.80
CA ARG A 23 -22.98 2.88 3.49
C ARG A 23 -23.12 4.23 4.16
N SER A 24 -22.00 4.94 4.32
CA SER A 24 -21.92 6.26 4.94
C SER A 24 -20.68 7.03 4.47
N GLU A 25 -20.72 8.36 4.58
CA GLU A 25 -19.56 9.23 4.34
C GLU A 25 -18.37 8.84 5.24
N ASP A 26 -18.66 8.41 6.47
CA ASP A 26 -17.65 7.93 7.42
C ASP A 26 -16.93 6.67 6.93
N ASP A 27 -17.61 5.78 6.21
CA ASP A 27 -16.97 4.60 5.61
C ASP A 27 -16.01 4.99 4.49
N VAL A 28 -16.43 5.92 3.62
CA VAL A 28 -15.57 6.47 2.56
C VAL A 28 -14.33 7.11 3.17
N LEU A 29 -14.50 7.92 4.21
CA LEU A 29 -13.39 8.63 4.84
C LEU A 29 -12.41 7.67 5.54
N ARG A 30 -12.91 6.66 6.24
CA ARG A 30 -12.07 5.63 6.88
C ARG A 30 -11.23 4.87 5.85
N ASP A 31 -11.84 4.48 4.73
CA ASP A 31 -11.13 3.76 3.68
C ASP A 31 -10.15 4.66 2.93
N ALA A 32 -10.49 5.93 2.68
CA ALA A 32 -9.57 6.90 2.10
C ALA A 32 -8.34 7.14 2.99
N LEU A 33 -8.53 7.28 4.31
CA LEU A 33 -7.42 7.44 5.25
C LEU A 33 -6.56 6.19 5.36
N ARG A 34 -7.17 4.99 5.30
CA ARG A 34 -6.43 3.72 5.25
C ARG A 34 -5.57 3.63 3.99
N ALA A 35 -6.16 3.88 2.82
CA ALA A 35 -5.44 3.88 1.55
C ALA A 35 -4.28 4.89 1.53
N LEU A 36 -4.48 6.09 2.10
CA LEU A 36 -3.42 7.09 2.22
C LEU A 36 -2.28 6.65 3.17
N SER A 37 -2.60 5.89 4.23
CA SER A 37 -1.57 5.32 5.11
C SER A 37 -0.76 4.25 4.37
N GLU A 38 -1.44 3.34 3.67
CA GLU A 38 -0.81 2.28 2.87
C GLU A 38 0.09 2.86 1.79
N GLU A 39 -0.36 3.87 1.04
CA GLU A 39 0.45 4.57 0.03
C GLU A 39 1.71 5.21 0.64
N GLN A 40 1.58 5.84 1.81
CA GLN A 40 2.71 6.46 2.49
C GLN A 40 3.74 5.43 2.96
N GLU A 41 3.29 4.29 3.46
CA GLU A 41 4.15 3.17 3.87
C GLU A 41 4.90 2.60 2.66
N ASP A 42 4.22 2.38 1.55
CA ASP A 42 4.82 1.90 0.30
C ASP A 42 5.87 2.89 -0.24
N LEU A 43 5.52 4.18 -0.28
CA LEU A 43 6.45 5.23 -0.69
C LEU A 43 7.66 5.31 0.23
N HIS A 44 7.48 5.10 1.53
CA HIS A 44 8.57 5.06 2.49
C HIS A 44 9.49 3.86 2.25
N ALA A 45 8.93 2.67 2.02
CA ALA A 45 9.70 1.47 1.71
C ALA A 45 10.54 1.64 0.44
N VAL A 46 9.97 2.21 -0.63
CA VAL A 46 10.70 2.50 -1.88
C VAL A 46 11.83 3.50 -1.65
N ARG A 47 11.57 4.59 -0.90
CA ARG A 47 12.59 5.59 -0.58
C ARG A 47 13.74 5.00 0.24
N ASN A 48 13.42 4.12 1.19
CA ASN A 48 14.43 3.44 2.01
C ASN A 48 15.29 2.51 1.14
N ALA A 49 14.68 1.70 0.28
CA ALA A 49 15.42 0.83 -0.64
C ALA A 49 16.37 1.61 -1.56
N ILE A 50 15.93 2.76 -2.08
CA ILE A 50 16.80 3.65 -2.88
C ILE A 50 17.94 4.22 -2.02
N ALA A 51 17.67 4.61 -0.78
CA ALA A 51 18.67 5.15 0.12
C ALA A 51 19.74 4.11 0.49
N GLU A 52 19.33 2.87 0.79
CA GLU A 52 20.21 1.73 1.07
C GLU A 52 21.12 1.43 -0.12
N TRP A 53 20.55 1.36 -1.33
CA TRP A 53 21.33 1.18 -2.56
C TRP A 53 22.36 2.29 -2.76
N ARG A 54 21.98 3.56 -2.55
CA ARG A 54 22.90 4.70 -2.65
C ARG A 54 23.98 4.71 -1.56
N ALA A 55 23.69 4.12 -0.40
CA ALA A 55 24.65 3.97 0.70
C ALA A 55 25.68 2.86 0.44
N GLY A 56 25.60 2.16 -0.70
CA GLY A 56 26.55 1.14 -1.10
C GLY A 56 26.07 -0.29 -0.83
N ASP A 57 24.78 -0.50 -0.57
CA ASP A 57 24.21 -1.84 -0.65
C ASP A 57 24.24 -2.33 -2.10
N GLU A 58 25.07 -3.33 -2.39
CA GLU A 58 25.18 -3.97 -3.70
C GLU A 58 23.95 -4.83 -4.04
N GLY A 59 23.07 -5.07 -3.07
CA GLY A 59 21.92 -5.95 -3.20
C GLY A 59 22.32 -7.42 -3.31
N VAL A 60 21.36 -8.27 -3.69
CA VAL A 60 21.58 -9.71 -3.82
C VAL A 60 21.75 -10.09 -5.30
N PRO A 61 22.82 -10.82 -5.69
CA PRO A 61 22.94 -11.34 -7.03
C PRO A 61 21.73 -12.19 -7.43
N LEU A 62 21.19 -11.97 -8.64
CA LEU A 62 19.97 -12.63 -9.11
C LEU A 62 19.98 -14.17 -8.94
N ALA A 63 21.13 -14.82 -9.20
CA ALA A 63 21.28 -16.26 -9.02
C ALA A 63 21.00 -16.71 -7.57
N LYS A 64 21.54 -15.97 -6.59
CA LYS A 64 21.29 -16.26 -5.16
C LYS A 64 19.83 -16.01 -4.78
N ALA A 65 19.20 -14.98 -5.34
CA ALA A 65 17.78 -14.71 -5.10
C ALA A 65 16.88 -15.84 -5.63
N PHE A 66 17.16 -16.36 -6.83
CA PHE A 66 16.42 -17.50 -7.40
C PHE A 66 16.60 -18.79 -6.58
N ASP A 67 17.83 -19.06 -6.12
CA ASP A 67 18.10 -20.23 -5.28
C ASP A 67 17.29 -20.18 -3.98
N ALA A 68 17.23 -19.02 -3.31
CA ALA A 68 16.46 -18.82 -2.09
C ALA A 68 14.94 -19.06 -2.29
N VAL A 69 14.36 -18.55 -3.37
CA VAL A 69 12.95 -18.78 -3.71
C VAL A 69 12.68 -20.28 -3.94
N ARG A 70 13.59 -20.96 -4.64
CA ARG A 70 13.48 -22.39 -4.93
C ARG A 70 13.61 -23.26 -3.67
N THR A 71 14.42 -22.84 -2.69
CA THR A 71 14.57 -23.58 -1.43
C THR A 71 13.32 -23.45 -0.57
N ASN A 72 12.75 -22.25 -0.44
CA ASN A 72 11.51 -22.03 0.31
C ASN A 72 10.31 -22.78 -0.27
N GLN A 73 10.21 -22.92 -1.60
CA GLN A 73 9.16 -23.73 -2.23
C GLN A 73 9.28 -25.23 -1.94
N LYS A 74 10.50 -25.78 -1.86
CA LYS A 74 10.70 -27.19 -1.51
C LYS A 74 10.26 -27.46 -0.06
N SER A 75 10.61 -26.58 0.86
CA SER A 75 10.23 -26.70 2.27
C SER A 75 8.71 -26.65 2.51
N SER A 76 7.95 -25.96 1.65
CA SER A 76 6.49 -25.89 1.73
C SER A 76 5.76 -27.06 1.05
N ARG A 77 6.45 -27.87 0.24
CA ARG A 77 5.84 -29.00 -0.49
C ARG A 77 6.02 -30.34 0.22
N ASP A 78 6.96 -30.41 1.15
CA ASP A 78 7.30 -31.62 1.92
C ASP A 78 6.73 -31.59 3.36
N ALA A 79 5.84 -30.63 3.68
CA ALA A 79 5.10 -30.48 4.94
C ALA A 79 3.59 -30.63 4.69
#